data_AF-A0A7C4GZD9-F1
#
_entry.id   AF-A0A7C4GZD9-F1
#
_cell.length_a   1.000
_cell.length_b   1.000
_cell.length_c   1.000
_cell.angle_alpha   90.00
_cell.angle_beta   90.00
_cell.angle_gamma   90.00
#
_symmetry.space_group_name_H-M   'P 1'
#
loop_
_entity.id
_entity.type
_entity.pdbx_description
1 polymer ?
#
loop_
_entity_poly.entity_id
_entity_poly.type
_entity_poly.pdbx_seq_one_letter_code
_entity_poly.pdbx_strand_id
1 'polypeptide(L)' 'KNRGHGIIAVKARSIDSVEEPEVVYRREIKTLEQEGFRILEIVNLEPYERDHVLVVVKYS' A
#
# COMPACT_ATOMS: atom_id res chain seq x y z
N LYS A 1 -16.17 1.22 13.72
CA LYS A 1 -15.12 1.54 14.72
C LYS A 1 -14.30 2.69 14.17
N ASN A 2 -14.42 3.89 14.73
CA ASN A 2 -13.60 5.03 14.29
C ASN A 2 -12.19 4.87 14.87
N ARG A 3 -11.13 5.23 14.12
CA ARG A 3 -9.71 5.10 14.51
C ARG A 3 -9.13 3.67 14.51
N GLY A 4 -9.69 2.76 13.70
CA GLY A 4 -9.13 1.43 13.50
C GLY A 4 -7.78 1.46 12.80
N HIS A 5 -6.89 0.51 13.11
CA HIS A 5 -5.65 0.29 12.37
C HIS A 5 -5.83 -0.86 11.37
N GLY A 6 -5.13 -0.78 10.24
CA GLY A 6 -5.11 -1.81 9.22
C GLY A 6 -3.70 -1.98 8.65
N ILE A 7 -3.46 -3.14 8.07
CA ILE A 7 -2.26 -3.43 7.29
C ILE A 7 -2.75 -3.91 5.93
N ILE A 8 -2.28 -3.26 4.86
CA ILE A 8 -2.68 -3.54 3.48
C ILE A 8 -1.44 -3.97 2.71
N ALA A 9 -1.53 -5.13 2.04
CA ALA A 9 -0.48 -5.60 1.16
C ALA A 9 -0.75 -5.15 -0.28
N VAL A 10 0.17 -4.37 -0.86
CA VAL A 10 0.12 -3.96 -2.26
C VAL A 10 1.01 -4.91 -3.05
N LYS A 11 0.39 -5.76 -3.86
CA LYS A 11 1.04 -6.73 -4.75
C LYS A 11 1.10 -6.15 -6.16
N ALA A 12 2.15 -5.42 -6.52
CA ALA A 12 2.14 -4.60 -7.73
C ALA A 12 1.82 -5.41 -8.99
N ARG A 13 2.45 -6.58 -9.17
CA ARG A 13 2.28 -7.44 -10.35
C ARG A 13 0.89 -8.08 -10.49
N SER A 14 0.10 -8.11 -9.41
CA SER A 14 -1.31 -8.57 -9.46
C SER A 14 -2.29 -7.43 -9.77
N ILE A 15 -1.86 -6.18 -9.62
CA ILE A 15 -2.64 -4.98 -9.92
C ILE A 15 -2.37 -4.55 -11.37
N ASP A 16 -1.09 -4.43 -11.72
CA ASP A 16 -0.61 -4.09 -13.05
C ASP A 16 0.70 -4.83 -13.31
N SER A 17 0.68 -5.72 -14.29
CA SER A 17 1.85 -6.57 -14.60
C SER A 17 2.87 -5.86 -15.50
N VAL A 18 2.50 -4.76 -16.15
CA VAL A 18 3.34 -4.06 -17.12
C VAL A 18 4.00 -2.84 -16.51
N GLU A 19 3.28 -2.09 -15.67
CA GLU A 19 3.77 -0.85 -15.07
C GLU A 19 4.90 -1.07 -14.05
N GLU A 20 5.70 -0.03 -13.83
CA GLU A 20 6.75 -0.02 -12.80
C GLU A 20 6.14 -0.14 -11.39
N PRO A 21 6.63 -1.05 -10.52
CA PRO A 21 6.04 -1.31 -9.21
C PRO A 21 5.92 -0.05 -8.33
N GLU A 22 6.92 0.82 -8.34
CA GLU A 22 6.88 2.08 -7.58
C GLU A 22 5.74 3.01 -8.01
N VAL A 23 5.41 3.03 -9.30
CA VAL A 23 4.29 3.82 -9.83
C VAL A 23 2.97 3.24 -9.31
N VAL A 24 2.84 1.91 -9.31
CA VAL A 24 1.69 1.22 -8.71
C VAL A 24 1.58 1.53 -7.21
N TYR A 25 2.65 1.43 -6.43
CA TYR A 25 2.62 1.76 -4.99
C TYR A 25 2.11 3.17 -4.74
N ARG A 26 2.70 4.17 -5.42
CA ARG A 26 2.31 5.58 -5.27
C ARG A 26 0.84 5.78 -5.62
N ARG A 27 0.33 5.12 -6.66
CA ARG A 27 -1.08 5.17 -7.05
C ARG A 27 -1.99 4.59 -5.97
N GLU A 28 -1.71 3.37 -5.50
CA GLU A 28 -2.56 2.72 -4.50
C GLU A 28 -2.52 3.43 -3.14
N ILE A 29 -1.35 3.94 -2.72
CA ILE A 29 -1.23 4.75 -1.50
C ILE A 29 -2.10 6.01 -1.59
N LYS A 30 -2.08 6.70 -2.74
CA LYS A 30 -2.92 7.88 -2.97
C LYS A 30 -4.40 7.53 -2.92
N THR A 31 -4.81 6.38 -3.45
CA THR A 31 -6.18 5.87 -3.33
C THR A 31 -6.56 5.66 -1.86
N LEU A 32 -5.70 5.04 -1.04
CA LEU A 32 -5.96 4.86 0.39
C LEU A 32 -6.14 6.21 1.11
N GLU A 33 -5.32 7.21 0.81
CA GLU A 33 -5.46 8.55 1.37
C GLU A 33 -6.81 9.20 0.99
N GLN A 34 -7.24 9.04 -0.26
CA GLN A 34 -8.52 9.55 -0.76
C GLN A 34 -9.72 8.88 -0.07
N GLU A 35 -9.60 7.60 0.29
CA GLU A 35 -10.61 6.84 1.02
C GLU A 35 -10.61 7.11 2.55
N GLY A 36 -9.84 8.10 3.02
CA GLY A 36 -9.83 8.54 4.42
C GLY A 36 -8.86 7.78 5.32
N PHE A 37 -7.96 6.98 4.75
CA PHE A 37 -6.90 6.35 5.51
C PHE A 37 -5.72 7.30 5.69
N ARG A 38 -5.27 7.44 6.92
CA ARG A 38 -3.96 8.02 7.21
C ARG A 38 -2.89 6.95 7.06
N ILE A 39 -1.91 7.19 6.20
CA ILE A 39 -0.72 6.34 6.07
C ILE A 39 0.19 6.56 7.28
N LEU A 40 0.58 5.46 7.93
CA LEU A 40 1.45 5.48 9.09
C LEU A 40 2.86 5.00 8.73
N GLU A 41 2.95 3.94 7.94
CA GLU A 41 4.22 3.32 7.55
C GLU A 41 4.07 2.59 6.22
N ILE A 42 5.14 2.54 5.44
CA ILE A 42 5.25 1.75 4.22
C ILE A 42 6.51 0.91 4.37
N VAL A 43 6.36 -0.41 4.30
CA VAL A 43 7.44 -1.38 4.45
C VAL A 43 7.66 -2.09 3.13
N ASN A 44 8.84 -1.91 2.54
CA ASN A 44 9.28 -2.71 1.40
C ASN A 44 9.63 -4.13 1.88
N LEU A 45 9.08 -5.15 1.22
CA LEU A 45 9.30 -6.55 1.60
C LEU A 45 10.52 -7.18 0.93
N GLU A 46 11.27 -6.46 0.10
CA GLU A 46 12.52 -6.98 -0.45
C GLU A 46 13.57 -7.24 0.65
N PRO A 47 14.32 -8.36 0.59
CA PRO A 47 14.38 -9.33 -0.52
C PRO A 47 13.39 -10.51 -0.41
N TYR A 48 12.52 -10.54 0.60
CA TYR A 48 11.66 -11.69 0.90
C TYR A 48 10.48 -11.83 -0.08
N GLU A 49 9.86 -10.72 -0.44
CA GLU A 49 8.88 -10.67 -1.53
C GLU A 49 9.19 -9.51 -2.47
N ARG A 50 9.34 -9.82 -3.76
CA ARG A 50 9.65 -8.82 -4.80
C ARG A 50 8.39 -8.12 -5.24
N ASP A 51 8.51 -6.85 -5.61
CA ASP A 51 7.38 -6.06 -6.10
C ASP A 51 6.21 -5.94 -5.09
N HIS A 52 6.47 -6.09 -3.79
CA HIS A 52 5.49 -5.98 -2.71
C HIS A 52 5.84 -4.94 -1.65
N VAL A 53 4.83 -4.19 -1.20
CA VAL A 53 4.92 -3.35 0.01
C VAL A 53 3.75 -3.63 0.96
N LEU A 54 4.02 -3.52 2.26
CA LEU A 54 2.96 -3.42 3.29
C LEU A 54 2.75 -1.97 3.66
N VAL A 55 1.49 -1.56 3.74
CA VAL A 55 1.09 -0.20 4.12
C VAL A 55 0.30 -0.29 5.43
N VAL A 56 0.84 0.31 6.49
CA VAL A 56 0.15 0.43 7.78
C VAL A 56 -0.69 1.69 7.73
N VAL A 57 -1.98 1.54 8.02
CA VAL A 57 -2.96 2.62 7.94
C VAL A 57 -3.77 2.78 9.22
N LYS A 58 -4.30 3.98 9.42
CA LYS A 58 -5.32 4.27 10.42
C LYS A 58 -6.53 4.92 9.75
N TYR A 59 -7.71 4.36 9.96
CA TYR A 59 -8.96 4.94 9.46
C TYR A 59 -9.30 6.19 10.27
N SER A 60 -9.43 7.33 9.59
CA SER A 60 -9.65 8.64 10.23
C SER A 60 -11.13 8.88 10.52
#